data_AF-A0A9W8D9F6-F1
#
_entry.id   AF-A0A9W8D9F6-F1
#
_cell.length_a   1.000
_cell.length_b   1.000
_cell.length_c   1.000
_cell.angle_alpha   90.00
_cell.angle_beta   90.00
_cell.angle_gamma   90.00
#
_symmetry.space_group_name_H-M   'P 1'
#
loop_
_entity.id
_entity.type
_entity.pdbx_description
1 polymer ?
#
loop_
_entity_poly.entity_id
_entity_poly.type
_entity_poly.pdbx_seq_one_letter_code
_entity_poly.pdbx_strand_id
1 'polypeptide(L)'
;MGLSCPSSEGWGPLSPSQPVDFTTCFEHGVLVTGINVLFLVVAIVRLRTLRHAPILPHTLVVGSLFWIKLLLAVVTLAASVAELAFEIYAYSSVCVFTVSMGMQTAAAVVAVRLHYCEQLRNRIASTPLLLFWLATVLLALMRLRTAVSMDLVETQPAAVVANTLFMLAALATMALECQPKPHGLYQLPDDDEDNFGFQSPEERANVFSRLTYTWLTPLLEQGLRKPLQMEDVCELSRQYQPDVATAEFQRNWQAEQQRSDPSLFRATMRTYGAVWALGGFYKLVKDLIVFLNPILLSRLIGFVSTYHTPAAEPIENGYFYALSMFVVASVQLLVFQQVCVQKQHANCLMKISYTTAIYRKTMVLSNDARQKYNTGNILTHMSTDSQRVADFAANSSHLLWSSPLQIVLALYLLYRTLGWTVYASVLAMLISVPMSAQLSRSMRALNKLLMGYRDQRMKIMDEVLSGIKIIKLYAWESSFIRRINEVRIKLELRTIRHYGLIQAVFSFVATLVPFAISFSTFGLYSLADNVSHGPLTPQLVFVSLTLFNMLRVPLSFGSMVIPALLEAMVSSRRIFDFLTAGEIDFAAIEREPYDRDAPSTTTDD
;
A
#
# COMPACT_ATOMS: atom_id res chain seq x y z
N MET A 1 28.83 15.89 -28.44
CA MET A 1 29.32 16.96 -27.54
C MET A 1 29.05 16.50 -26.11
N GLY A 2 30.00 15.83 -25.48
CA GLY A 2 29.87 15.46 -24.06
C GLY A 2 30.11 16.69 -23.19
N LEU A 3 29.31 16.89 -22.14
CA LEU A 3 29.63 17.91 -21.14
C LEU A 3 31.01 17.58 -20.53
N SER A 4 31.89 18.56 -20.41
CA SER A 4 33.18 18.40 -19.74
C SER A 4 32.96 18.28 -18.23
N CYS A 5 33.40 17.16 -17.66
CA CYS A 5 33.48 16.97 -16.21
C CYS A 5 34.78 17.62 -15.72
N PRO A 6 34.72 18.65 -14.86
CA PRO A 6 35.92 19.32 -14.34
C PRO A 6 36.66 18.49 -13.28
N SER A 7 35.99 17.48 -12.70
CA SER A 7 36.55 16.62 -11.67
C SER A 7 37.42 15.52 -12.25
N SER A 8 38.57 15.27 -11.62
CA SER A 8 39.47 14.15 -11.95
C SER A 8 38.88 12.76 -11.66
N GLU A 9 37.78 12.69 -10.90
CA GLU A 9 37.13 11.42 -10.51
C GLU A 9 36.21 10.83 -11.60
N GLY A 10 35.91 11.61 -12.64
CA GLY A 10 35.07 11.16 -13.76
C GLY A 10 33.57 11.10 -13.45
N TRP A 11 32.83 10.30 -14.21
CA TRP A 11 31.36 10.21 -14.19
C TRP A 11 30.81 9.02 -13.38
N GLY A 12 31.66 8.29 -12.67
CA GLY A 12 31.26 7.10 -11.92
C GLY A 12 30.29 7.43 -10.77
N PRO A 13 29.39 6.51 -10.37
CA PRO A 13 28.44 6.78 -9.30
C PRO A 13 29.09 6.85 -7.91
N LEU A 14 30.28 6.30 -7.69
CA LEU A 14 30.97 6.32 -6.40
C LEU A 14 32.34 6.94 -6.56
N SER A 15 32.74 7.81 -5.63
CA SER A 15 34.09 8.38 -5.59
C SER A 15 35.12 7.29 -5.27
N PRO A 16 36.22 7.19 -6.04
CA PRO A 16 37.32 6.29 -5.74
C PRO A 16 38.25 6.83 -4.64
N SER A 17 38.23 8.14 -4.40
CA SER A 17 39.11 8.85 -3.46
C SER A 17 38.46 9.10 -2.11
N GLN A 18 37.15 9.31 -2.09
CA GLN A 18 36.41 9.65 -0.88
C GLN A 18 35.55 8.48 -0.39
N PRO A 19 35.65 8.12 0.90
CA PRO A 19 34.81 7.10 1.47
C PRO A 19 33.35 7.58 1.47
N VAL A 20 32.52 6.92 0.66
CA VAL A 20 31.06 7.11 0.66
C VAL A 20 30.63 8.54 0.26
N ASP A 21 31.12 8.99 -0.89
CA ASP A 21 30.51 10.08 -1.63
C ASP A 21 30.30 9.69 -3.09
N PHE A 22 29.32 10.34 -3.73
CA PHE A 22 29.14 10.27 -5.17
C PHE A 22 30.20 11.14 -5.85
N THR A 23 30.62 10.81 -7.07
CA THR A 23 31.48 11.75 -7.80
C THR A 23 30.70 13.04 -8.05
N THR A 24 31.38 14.19 -7.94
CA THR A 24 30.76 15.51 -8.10
C THR A 24 30.09 15.68 -9.47
N CYS A 25 30.65 15.08 -10.52
CA CYS A 25 30.04 15.09 -11.86
C CYS A 25 28.78 14.21 -11.96
N PHE A 26 28.72 13.08 -11.25
CA PHE A 26 27.50 12.27 -11.17
C PHE A 26 26.41 12.97 -10.35
N GLU A 27 26.77 13.58 -9.22
CA GLU A 27 25.85 14.35 -8.38
C GLU A 27 25.19 15.50 -9.17
N HIS A 28 26.00 16.39 -9.76
CA HIS A 28 25.46 17.53 -10.50
C HIS A 28 24.85 17.15 -11.84
N GLY A 29 25.49 16.23 -12.57
CA GLY A 29 25.11 15.87 -13.93
C GLY A 29 23.92 14.91 -14.01
N VAL A 30 23.80 13.96 -13.08
CA VAL A 30 22.73 12.94 -13.10
C VAL A 30 21.67 13.26 -12.05
N LEU A 31 22.04 13.43 -10.78
CA LEU A 31 21.05 13.58 -9.70
C LEU A 31 20.34 14.94 -9.76
N VAL A 32 21.10 16.04 -9.68
CA VAL A 32 20.55 17.40 -9.67
C VAL A 32 19.87 17.71 -11.00
N THR A 33 20.57 17.50 -12.12
CA THR A 33 19.99 17.77 -13.44
C THR A 33 18.80 16.86 -13.72
N GLY A 34 18.88 15.56 -13.41
CA GLY A 34 17.80 14.61 -13.65
C GLY A 34 16.52 14.92 -12.89
N ILE A 35 16.61 15.26 -11.60
CA ILE A 35 15.46 15.62 -10.77
C ILE A 35 14.82 16.93 -11.27
N ASN A 36 15.62 17.93 -11.63
CA ASN A 36 15.11 19.19 -12.16
C ASN A 36 14.43 19.01 -13.54
N VAL A 37 15.00 18.20 -14.43
CA VAL A 37 14.39 17.87 -15.73
C VAL A 37 13.06 17.12 -15.54
N LEU A 38 13.03 16.12 -14.64
CA LEU A 38 11.81 15.40 -14.32
C LEU A 38 10.72 16.36 -13.81
N PHE A 39 11.08 17.26 -12.89
CA PHE A 39 10.16 18.27 -12.38
C PHE A 39 9.64 19.18 -13.49
N LEU A 40 10.51 19.68 -14.38
CA LEU A 40 10.11 20.54 -15.49
C LEU A 40 9.07 19.86 -16.39
N VAL A 41 9.28 18.58 -16.74
CA VAL A 41 8.32 17.81 -17.55
C VAL A 41 6.97 17.71 -16.83
N VAL A 42 6.97 17.32 -15.55
CA VAL A 42 5.75 17.18 -14.75
C VAL A 42 5.05 18.53 -14.55
N ALA A 43 5.81 19.60 -14.29
CA ALA A 43 5.29 20.94 -14.08
C ALA A 43 4.66 21.52 -15.34
N ILE A 44 5.24 21.27 -16.52
CA ILE A 44 4.65 21.69 -17.81
C ILE A 44 3.31 20.99 -18.05
N VAL A 45 3.23 19.67 -17.84
CA VAL A 45 1.97 18.93 -17.94
C VAL A 45 0.95 19.49 -16.96
N ARG A 46 1.36 19.74 -15.71
CA ARG A 46 0.48 20.29 -14.68
C ARG A 46 -0.02 21.69 -15.02
N LEU A 47 0.85 22.60 -15.46
CA LEU A 47 0.48 23.94 -15.90
C LEU A 47 -0.52 23.91 -17.07
N ARG A 48 -0.36 22.98 -18.01
CA ARG A 48 -1.34 22.78 -19.11
C ARG A 48 -2.70 22.36 -18.56
N THR A 49 -2.75 21.40 -17.64
CA THR A 49 -4.02 20.99 -17.01
C THR A 49 -4.68 22.13 -16.23
N LEU A 50 -3.90 22.92 -15.48
CA LEU A 50 -4.42 24.06 -14.71
C LEU A 50 -4.91 25.21 -15.59
N ARG A 51 -4.39 25.35 -16.82
CA ARG A 51 -4.87 26.39 -17.75
C ARG A 51 -6.36 26.25 -18.07
N HIS A 52 -6.86 25.02 -18.07
CA HIS A 52 -8.26 24.70 -18.31
C HIS A 52 -9.12 24.69 -17.03
N ALA A 53 -8.51 24.73 -15.84
CA ALA A 53 -9.24 24.78 -14.58
C ALA A 53 -9.81 26.18 -14.30
N PRO A 54 -11.01 26.27 -13.67
CA PRO A 54 -11.62 27.54 -13.30
C PRO A 54 -10.76 28.30 -12.27
N ILE A 55 -10.91 29.62 -12.26
CA ILE A 55 -10.20 30.50 -11.32
C ILE A 55 -11.01 30.56 -10.03
N LEU A 56 -10.35 30.32 -8.89
CA LEU A 56 -10.97 30.41 -7.58
C LEU A 56 -11.22 31.88 -7.20
N PRO A 57 -12.24 32.17 -6.37
CA PRO A 57 -12.55 33.53 -5.94
C PRO A 57 -11.36 34.19 -5.23
N HIS A 58 -10.86 35.30 -5.79
CA HIS A 58 -9.67 36.00 -5.31
C HIS A 58 -9.78 36.45 -3.85
N THR A 59 -10.97 36.80 -3.38
CA THR A 59 -11.23 37.26 -2.00
C THR A 59 -10.91 36.20 -0.94
N LEU A 60 -11.08 34.91 -1.28
CA LEU A 60 -10.83 33.78 -0.39
C LEU A 60 -9.37 33.28 -0.47
N VAL A 61 -8.73 33.45 -1.62
CA VAL A 61 -7.38 32.94 -1.89
C VAL A 61 -6.29 33.93 -1.47
N VAL A 62 -6.49 35.22 -1.77
CA VAL A 62 -5.46 36.27 -1.63
C VAL A 62 -5.46 36.83 -0.20
N GLY A 63 -4.97 36.02 0.74
CA GLY A 63 -4.71 36.41 2.13
C GLY A 63 -3.23 36.73 2.41
N SER A 64 -2.89 36.99 3.67
CA SER A 64 -1.49 37.17 4.11
C SER A 64 -0.62 35.95 3.81
N LEU A 65 -1.16 34.74 4.03
CA LEU A 65 -0.48 33.47 3.76
C LEU A 65 -0.11 33.29 2.28
N PHE A 66 -0.93 33.81 1.35
CA PHE A 66 -0.64 33.78 -0.08
C PHE A 66 0.64 34.57 -0.40
N TRP A 67 0.71 35.82 0.09
CA TRP A 67 1.85 36.69 -0.17
C TRP A 67 3.12 36.20 0.50
N ILE A 68 3.03 35.64 1.72
CA ILE A 68 4.19 35.04 2.40
C ILE A 68 4.74 33.86 1.59
N LYS A 69 3.88 32.96 1.11
CA LYS A 69 4.30 31.82 0.29
C LYS A 69 4.93 32.25 -1.04
N LEU A 70 4.30 33.21 -1.73
CA LEU A 70 4.81 33.74 -2.99
C LEU A 70 6.15 34.45 -2.79
N LEU A 71 6.29 35.28 -1.76
CA LEU A 71 7.53 35.95 -1.40
C LEU A 71 8.65 34.92 -1.16
N LEU A 72 8.37 33.88 -0.40
CA LEU A 72 9.36 32.86 -0.08
C LEU A 72 9.79 32.04 -1.31
N ALA A 73 8.85 31.76 -2.23
CA ALA A 73 9.15 31.16 -3.52
C ALA A 73 10.01 32.08 -4.42
N VAL A 74 9.83 33.40 -4.34
CA VAL A 74 10.69 34.36 -5.03
C VAL A 74 12.08 34.45 -4.37
N VAL A 75 12.16 34.35 -3.04
CA VAL A 75 13.44 34.29 -2.30
C VAL A 75 14.23 33.03 -2.66
N THR A 76 13.59 31.86 -2.79
CA THR A 76 14.26 30.63 -3.24
C THR A 76 14.78 30.76 -4.68
N LEU A 77 14.00 31.39 -5.56
CA LEU A 77 14.45 31.71 -6.92
C LEU A 77 15.68 32.63 -6.89
N ALA A 78 15.65 33.71 -6.11
CA ALA A 78 16.78 34.62 -5.97
C ALA A 78 18.04 33.92 -5.44
N ALA A 79 17.89 33.03 -4.45
CA ALA A 79 19.00 32.21 -3.94
C ALA A 79 19.57 31.28 -5.03
N SER A 80 18.73 30.63 -5.84
CA SER A 80 19.20 29.79 -6.94
C SER A 80 19.95 30.58 -8.03
N VAL A 81 19.51 31.81 -8.31
CA VAL A 81 20.19 32.70 -9.27
C VAL A 81 21.55 33.13 -8.73
N ALA A 82 21.66 33.39 -7.43
CA ALA A 82 22.94 33.69 -6.79
C ALA A 82 23.91 32.51 -6.91
N GLU A 83 23.47 31.27 -6.64
CA GLU A 83 24.29 30.06 -6.84
C GLU A 83 24.81 29.95 -8.28
N LEU A 84 23.92 30.12 -9.27
CA LEU A 84 24.30 30.08 -10.69
C LEU A 84 25.32 31.17 -11.04
N ALA A 85 25.14 32.39 -10.53
CA ALA A 85 26.05 33.51 -10.79
C ALA A 85 27.46 33.24 -10.24
N PHE A 86 27.55 32.65 -9.03
CA PHE A 86 28.84 32.24 -8.45
C PHE A 86 29.52 31.14 -9.27
N GLU A 87 28.77 30.14 -9.72
CA GLU A 87 29.31 29.05 -10.55
C GLU A 87 29.80 29.54 -11.92
N ILE A 88 29.08 30.47 -12.56
CA ILE A 88 29.51 31.10 -13.81
C ILE A 88 30.78 31.93 -13.60
N TYR A 89 30.91 32.60 -12.45
CA TYR A 89 32.11 33.37 -12.12
C TYR A 89 33.31 32.45 -11.82
N ALA A 90 33.08 31.32 -11.17
CA ALA A 90 34.12 30.37 -10.79
C ALA A 90 34.68 29.58 -11.99
N TYR A 91 33.85 29.27 -12.99
CA TYR A 91 34.25 28.45 -14.15
C TYR A 91 34.18 29.25 -15.47
N SER A 92 35.32 29.46 -16.12
CA SER A 92 35.43 30.18 -17.40
C SER A 92 34.79 29.46 -18.61
N SER A 93 34.50 28.16 -18.50
CA SER A 93 33.90 27.35 -19.57
C SER A 93 32.63 26.67 -19.10
N VAL A 94 31.63 26.53 -19.98
CA VAL A 94 30.39 25.81 -19.68
C VAL A 94 30.69 24.35 -19.36
N CYS A 95 30.55 23.98 -18.09
CA CYS A 95 30.77 22.64 -17.56
C CYS A 95 29.49 22.06 -16.92
N VAL A 96 29.54 20.81 -16.47
CA VAL A 96 28.42 20.12 -15.83
C VAL A 96 27.82 20.90 -14.65
N PHE A 97 28.65 21.57 -13.85
CA PHE A 97 28.20 22.37 -12.70
C PHE A 97 27.35 23.56 -13.13
N THR A 98 27.82 24.33 -14.10
CA THR A 98 27.08 25.49 -14.66
C THR A 98 25.74 25.08 -15.31
N VAL A 99 25.72 23.96 -16.05
CA VAL A 99 24.49 23.44 -16.67
C VAL A 99 23.51 22.94 -15.63
N SER A 100 24.00 22.25 -14.59
CA SER A 100 23.19 21.76 -13.48
C SER A 100 22.52 22.89 -12.70
N MET A 101 23.27 23.93 -12.33
CA MET A 101 22.70 25.11 -11.66
C MET A 101 21.76 25.90 -12.59
N GLY A 102 22.08 25.99 -13.88
CA GLY A 102 21.19 26.60 -14.88
C GLY A 102 19.86 25.86 -14.99
N MET A 103 19.88 24.53 -14.89
CA MET A 103 18.67 23.72 -14.87
C MET A 103 17.88 23.89 -13.57
N GLN A 104 18.56 24.00 -12.43
CA GLN A 104 17.93 24.28 -11.13
C GLN A 104 17.24 25.65 -11.11
N THR A 105 17.88 26.69 -11.65
CA THR A 105 17.25 28.02 -11.75
C THR A 105 16.05 28.00 -12.69
N ALA A 106 16.15 27.32 -13.84
CA ALA A 106 15.01 27.13 -14.74
C ALA A 106 13.85 26.40 -14.05
N ALA A 107 14.14 25.35 -13.29
CA ALA A 107 13.15 24.63 -12.48
C ALA A 107 12.53 25.54 -11.41
N ALA A 108 13.33 26.36 -10.71
CA ALA A 108 12.84 27.33 -9.73
C ALA A 108 11.90 28.38 -10.35
N VAL A 109 12.22 28.91 -11.54
CA VAL A 109 11.34 29.85 -12.26
C VAL A 109 9.97 29.19 -12.55
N VAL A 110 9.99 27.97 -13.06
CA VAL A 110 8.76 27.21 -13.33
C VAL A 110 8.02 26.87 -12.04
N ALA A 111 8.74 26.59 -10.94
CA ALA A 111 8.15 26.34 -9.63
C ALA A 111 7.40 27.56 -9.08
N VAL A 112 7.97 28.78 -9.17
CA VAL A 112 7.30 30.03 -8.79
C VAL A 112 6.03 30.24 -9.63
N ARG A 113 6.13 30.00 -10.95
CA ARG A 113 4.96 30.13 -11.84
C ARG A 113 3.87 29.09 -11.50
N LEU A 114 4.26 27.85 -11.25
CA LEU A 114 3.36 26.77 -10.87
C LEU A 114 2.71 27.06 -9.51
N HIS A 115 3.47 27.54 -8.54
CA HIS A 115 2.97 27.97 -7.23
C HIS A 115 1.86 29.02 -7.38
N TYR A 116 2.09 30.09 -8.13
CA TYR A 116 1.10 31.13 -8.38
C TYR A 116 -0.19 30.57 -9.02
N CYS A 117 -0.06 29.73 -10.04
CA CYS A 117 -1.20 29.12 -10.73
C CYS A 117 -1.98 28.13 -9.85
N GLU A 118 -1.29 27.24 -9.14
CA GLU A 118 -1.89 26.25 -8.22
C GLU A 118 -2.63 26.93 -7.08
N GLN A 119 -2.08 28.05 -6.59
CA GLN A 119 -2.70 28.76 -5.49
C GLN A 119 -4.06 29.36 -5.89
N LEU A 120 -4.17 29.85 -7.14
CA LEU A 120 -5.38 30.49 -7.69
C LEU A 120 -6.38 29.53 -8.35
N ARG A 121 -5.99 28.31 -8.71
CA ARG A 121 -6.83 27.42 -9.53
C ARG A 121 -7.10 26.05 -8.93
N ASN A 122 -6.37 25.64 -7.90
CA ASN A 122 -6.54 24.34 -7.27
C ASN A 122 -6.90 24.52 -5.79
N ARG A 123 -7.74 23.65 -5.22
CA ARG A 123 -8.13 23.72 -3.80
C ARG A 123 -7.10 23.02 -2.89
N ILE A 124 -6.32 22.10 -3.44
CA ILE A 124 -5.35 21.26 -2.71
C ILE A 124 -3.92 21.75 -2.95
N ALA A 125 -3.00 21.49 -2.01
CA ALA A 125 -1.58 21.75 -2.20
C ALA A 125 -1.00 20.88 -3.33
N SER A 126 -0.11 21.45 -4.14
CA SER A 126 0.41 20.79 -5.34
C SER A 126 1.41 19.68 -5.00
N THR A 127 1.08 18.43 -5.35
CA THR A 127 1.97 17.27 -5.22
C THR A 127 3.33 17.45 -5.91
N PRO A 128 3.41 17.85 -7.20
CA PRO A 128 4.72 17.98 -7.85
C PRO A 128 5.60 19.05 -7.21
N LEU A 129 5.01 20.13 -6.69
CA LEU A 129 5.75 21.19 -6.01
C LEU A 129 6.30 20.73 -4.66
N LEU A 130 5.51 20.01 -3.86
CA LEU A 130 5.94 19.46 -2.58
C LEU A 130 7.06 18.42 -2.73
N LEU A 131 6.95 17.53 -3.71
CA LEU A 131 8.00 16.55 -4.01
C LEU A 131 9.27 17.21 -4.55
N PHE A 132 9.12 18.26 -5.36
CA PHE A 132 10.25 19.05 -5.86
C PHE A 132 11.02 19.70 -4.72
N TRP A 133 10.34 20.43 -3.83
CA TRP A 133 11.03 21.08 -2.71
C TRP A 133 11.74 20.07 -1.80
N LEU A 134 11.10 18.95 -1.48
CA LEU A 134 11.74 17.86 -0.73
C LEU A 134 13.00 17.35 -1.44
N ALA A 135 12.90 17.05 -2.74
CA ALA A 135 14.03 16.54 -3.50
C ALA A 135 15.18 17.56 -3.58
N THR A 136 14.88 18.84 -3.79
CA THR A 136 15.90 19.90 -3.82
C THR A 136 16.55 20.14 -2.47
N VAL A 137 15.81 20.01 -1.35
CA VAL A 137 16.39 20.09 0.00
C VAL A 137 17.33 18.92 0.25
N LEU A 138 16.94 17.70 -0.12
CA LEU A 138 17.80 16.52 0.01
C LEU A 138 19.08 16.63 -0.84
N LEU A 139 18.96 17.09 -2.08
CA LEU A 139 20.10 17.33 -2.96
C LEU A 139 20.99 18.47 -2.45
N ALA A 140 20.42 19.58 -1.98
CA ALA A 140 21.20 20.70 -1.43
C ALA A 140 21.95 20.29 -0.15
N LEU A 141 21.34 19.45 0.69
CA LEU A 141 21.99 18.85 1.86
C LEU A 141 23.15 17.93 1.47
N MET A 142 22.96 17.12 0.42
CA MET A 142 24.02 16.27 -0.13
C MET A 142 25.19 17.13 -0.63
N ARG A 143 24.92 18.14 -1.46
CA ARG A 143 25.95 19.09 -1.93
C ARG A 143 26.64 19.82 -0.79
N LEU A 144 25.90 20.17 0.27
CA LEU A 144 26.47 20.83 1.44
C LEU A 144 27.46 19.91 2.16
N ARG A 145 27.10 18.62 2.32
CA ARG A 145 28.02 17.62 2.88
C ARG A 145 29.27 17.51 2.01
N THR A 146 29.13 17.38 0.69
CA THR A 146 30.25 17.26 -0.24
C THR A 146 31.11 18.53 -0.25
N ALA A 147 30.51 19.71 -0.11
CA ALA A 147 31.25 20.96 0.03
C ALA A 147 32.08 21.01 1.32
N VAL A 148 31.54 20.49 2.44
CA VAL A 148 32.27 20.40 3.70
C VAL A 148 33.36 19.33 3.65
N SER A 149 33.12 18.17 3.01
CA SER A 149 34.13 17.09 2.91
C SER A 149 35.32 17.46 2.01
N MET A 150 35.07 18.28 0.99
CA MET A 150 36.10 18.80 0.05
C MET A 150 36.77 20.09 0.55
N ASP A 151 36.50 20.53 1.78
CA ASP A 151 37.02 21.76 2.37
C ASP A 151 36.76 23.04 1.51
N LEU A 152 35.64 23.03 0.78
CA LEU A 152 35.17 24.16 -0.03
C LEU A 152 34.69 25.34 0.84
N VAL A 153 34.55 25.14 2.16
CA VAL A 153 34.20 26.18 3.13
C VAL A 153 35.29 27.25 3.20
N GLU A 154 36.56 26.85 3.20
CA GLU A 154 37.68 27.81 3.26
C GLU A 154 38.01 28.38 1.87
N THR A 155 37.94 27.56 0.82
CA THR A 155 38.34 27.95 -0.53
C THR A 155 37.26 28.73 -1.29
N GLN A 156 35.98 28.43 -1.07
CA GLN A 156 34.84 29.03 -1.77
C GLN A 156 33.64 29.29 -0.81
N PRO A 157 33.80 30.12 0.24
CA PRO A 157 32.78 30.33 1.26
C PRO A 157 31.46 30.88 0.70
N ALA A 158 31.53 31.73 -0.34
CA ALA A 158 30.35 32.32 -0.95
C ALA A 158 29.41 31.28 -1.60
N ALA A 159 29.96 30.24 -2.24
CA ALA A 159 29.17 29.16 -2.85
C ALA A 159 28.49 28.29 -1.78
N VAL A 160 29.20 27.99 -0.68
CA VAL A 160 28.63 27.26 0.46
C VAL A 160 27.51 28.05 1.13
N VAL A 161 27.71 29.37 1.34
CA VAL A 161 26.67 30.25 1.89
C VAL A 161 25.45 30.33 0.96
N ALA A 162 25.66 30.44 -0.35
CA ALA A 162 24.55 30.44 -1.31
C ALA A 162 23.73 29.12 -1.26
N ASN A 163 24.41 27.97 -1.19
CA ASN A 163 23.76 26.66 -1.06
C ASN A 163 22.99 26.50 0.26
N THR A 164 23.56 26.93 1.37
CA THR A 164 22.86 26.87 2.67
C THR A 164 21.62 27.79 2.69
N LEU A 165 21.71 28.99 2.11
CA LEU A 165 20.57 29.90 2.00
C LEU A 165 19.48 29.33 1.09
N PHE A 166 19.85 28.76 -0.06
CA PHE A 166 18.90 28.09 -0.95
C PHE A 166 18.20 26.93 -0.23
N MET A 167 18.96 26.07 0.47
CA MET A 167 18.42 24.94 1.23
C MET A 167 17.42 25.38 2.30
N LEU A 168 17.76 26.40 3.11
CA LEU A 168 16.89 26.92 4.17
C LEU A 168 15.62 27.56 3.59
N ALA A 169 15.75 28.33 2.52
CA ALA A 169 14.60 28.94 1.85
C ALA A 169 13.68 27.87 1.22
N ALA A 170 14.25 26.82 0.61
CA ALA A 170 13.51 25.70 0.04
C ALA A 170 12.77 24.89 1.13
N LEU A 171 13.44 24.65 2.27
CA LEU A 171 12.84 23.98 3.43
C LEU A 171 11.66 24.79 4.00
N ALA A 172 11.85 26.10 4.16
CA ALA A 172 10.79 26.99 4.63
C ALA A 172 9.61 27.04 3.63
N THR A 173 9.90 27.05 2.32
CA THR A 173 8.87 27.01 1.28
C THR A 173 8.06 25.71 1.36
N MET A 174 8.74 24.58 1.51
CA MET A 174 8.10 23.27 1.71
C MET A 174 7.21 23.25 2.96
N ALA A 175 7.71 23.72 4.10
CA ALA A 175 6.99 23.73 5.36
C ALA A 175 5.69 24.56 5.29
N LEU A 176 5.74 25.72 4.64
CA LEU A 176 4.56 26.55 4.41
C LEU A 176 3.61 25.92 3.38
N GLU A 177 4.14 25.23 2.36
CA GLU A 177 3.30 24.57 1.35
C GLU A 177 2.56 23.34 1.87
N CYS A 178 3.06 22.71 2.93
CA CYS A 178 2.34 21.66 3.63
C CYS A 178 1.07 22.18 4.34
N GLN A 179 0.96 23.48 4.63
CA GLN A 179 -0.20 24.03 5.33
C GLN A 179 -1.45 24.01 4.44
N PRO A 180 -2.62 23.56 4.98
CA PRO A 180 -3.86 23.53 4.24
C PRO A 180 -4.33 24.96 3.90
N LYS A 181 -5.15 25.08 2.84
CA LYS A 181 -5.76 26.34 2.47
C LYS A 181 -6.89 26.70 3.43
N PRO A 182 -7.39 27.96 3.45
CA PRO A 182 -8.50 28.36 4.29
C PRO A 182 -9.74 27.47 4.10
N HIS A 183 -10.41 27.13 5.20
CA HIS A 183 -11.51 26.16 5.20
C HIS A 183 -12.66 26.53 4.23
N GLY A 184 -12.94 27.82 4.07
CA GLY A 184 -14.00 28.32 3.18
C GLY A 184 -13.79 27.98 1.69
N LEU A 185 -12.57 27.68 1.24
CA LEU A 185 -12.34 27.24 -0.15
C LEU A 185 -12.93 25.86 -0.43
N TYR A 186 -12.98 24.99 0.58
CA TYR A 186 -13.41 23.60 0.40
C TYR A 186 -14.93 23.41 0.53
N GLN A 187 -15.65 24.50 0.82
CA GLN A 187 -17.11 24.54 0.91
C GLN A 187 -17.74 25.15 -0.35
N LEU A 188 -16.92 25.61 -1.31
CA LEU A 188 -17.40 26.13 -2.58
C LEU A 188 -18.05 25.00 -3.39
N PRO A 189 -19.26 25.21 -3.96
CA PRO A 189 -19.88 24.27 -4.88
C PRO A 189 -18.90 23.87 -5.98
N ASP A 190 -18.97 22.63 -6.43
CA ASP A 190 -18.36 22.25 -7.71
C ASP A 190 -19.35 22.57 -8.83
N ASP A 191 -18.86 22.96 -10.01
CA ASP A 191 -19.71 23.33 -11.16
C ASP A 191 -20.56 22.15 -11.68
N ASP A 192 -20.24 20.92 -11.24
CA ASP A 192 -20.97 19.69 -11.52
C ASP A 192 -21.80 19.26 -10.28
N GLU A 193 -23.09 19.60 -10.28
CA GLU A 193 -24.18 19.16 -9.37
C GLU A 193 -24.36 19.87 -8.01
N ASP A 194 -25.65 20.04 -7.65
CA ASP A 194 -26.25 20.59 -6.41
C ASP A 194 -25.86 19.85 -5.10
N ASN A 195 -24.71 19.18 -5.04
CA ASN A 195 -24.24 18.48 -3.84
C ASN A 195 -23.41 19.41 -2.95
N PHE A 196 -24.06 20.01 -1.95
CA PHE A 196 -23.42 20.55 -0.75
C PHE A 196 -22.87 19.40 0.12
N GLY A 197 -21.88 18.65 -0.39
CA GLY A 197 -21.28 17.51 0.31
C GLY A 197 -19.95 17.87 0.95
N PHE A 198 -19.79 17.58 2.24
CA PHE A 198 -18.51 17.74 2.94
C PHE A 198 -17.46 16.82 2.30
N GLN A 199 -16.61 17.35 1.41
CA GLN A 199 -15.50 16.60 0.82
C GLN A 199 -14.66 15.92 1.92
N SER A 200 -14.45 14.61 1.76
CA SER A 200 -13.66 13.80 2.68
C SER A 200 -12.30 14.46 2.99
N PRO A 201 -11.84 14.50 4.26
CA PRO A 201 -10.55 15.08 4.61
C PRO A 201 -9.37 14.46 3.84
N GLU A 202 -9.50 13.21 3.39
CA GLU A 202 -8.53 12.52 2.53
C GLU A 202 -8.33 13.25 1.18
N GLU A 203 -9.41 13.75 0.57
CA GLU A 203 -9.36 14.48 -0.70
C GLU A 203 -8.60 15.80 -0.55
N ARG A 204 -8.78 16.46 0.59
CA ARG A 204 -8.11 17.73 0.95
C ARG A 204 -6.64 17.54 1.36
N ALA A 205 -6.26 16.32 1.74
CA ALA A 205 -4.92 16.03 2.25
C ALA A 205 -3.85 16.16 1.15
N ASN A 206 -2.75 16.82 1.49
CA ASN A 206 -1.56 16.85 0.63
C ASN A 206 -0.85 15.49 0.61
N VAL A 207 0.15 15.33 -0.26
CA VAL A 207 0.86 14.06 -0.43
C VAL A 207 1.49 13.54 0.87
N PHE A 208 2.07 14.41 1.70
CA PHE A 208 2.68 14.01 2.97
C PHE A 208 1.63 13.57 3.99
N SER A 209 0.54 14.33 4.13
CA SER A 209 -0.59 13.97 5.00
C SER A 209 -1.24 12.66 4.57
N ARG A 210 -1.31 12.36 3.26
CA ARG A 210 -1.76 11.05 2.75
C ARG A 210 -0.76 9.93 3.05
N LEU A 211 0.54 10.20 2.97
CA LEU A 211 1.60 9.23 3.31
C LEU A 211 1.62 8.89 4.81
N THR A 212 1.43 9.88 5.68
CA THR A 212 1.49 9.75 7.14
C THR A 212 0.12 9.55 7.81
N TYR A 213 -0.97 9.64 7.05
CA TYR A 213 -2.36 9.59 7.54
C TYR A 213 -2.71 10.67 8.57
N THR A 214 -2.01 11.80 8.53
CA THR A 214 -2.25 12.91 9.47
C THR A 214 -3.65 13.50 9.33
N TRP A 215 -4.28 13.38 8.16
CA TRP A 215 -5.67 13.79 7.95
C TRP A 215 -6.68 13.01 8.83
N LEU A 216 -6.32 11.81 9.30
CA LEU A 216 -7.16 10.99 10.17
C LEU A 216 -7.06 11.40 11.64
N THR A 217 -5.99 12.11 12.03
CA THR A 217 -5.70 12.49 13.42
C THR A 217 -6.88 13.20 14.13
N PRO A 218 -7.57 14.18 13.53
CA PRO A 218 -8.70 14.84 14.19
C PRO A 218 -9.84 13.89 14.55
N LEU A 219 -10.13 12.91 13.68
CA LEU A 219 -11.17 11.89 13.93
C LEU A 219 -10.75 10.95 15.07
N LEU A 220 -9.46 10.57 15.12
CA LEU A 220 -8.92 9.74 16.20
C LEU A 220 -8.94 10.48 17.55
N GLU A 221 -8.60 11.77 17.57
CA GLU A 221 -8.69 12.61 18.77
C GLU A 221 -10.13 12.77 19.25
N GLN A 222 -11.09 12.91 18.32
CA GLN A 222 -12.51 12.95 18.65
C GLN A 222 -12.97 11.60 19.24
N GLY A 223 -12.55 10.49 18.65
CA GLY A 223 -12.83 9.13 19.15
C GLY A 223 -12.24 8.83 20.52
N LEU A 224 -11.14 9.51 20.90
CA LEU A 224 -10.58 9.45 22.25
C LEU A 224 -11.47 10.15 23.28
N ARG A 225 -12.17 11.22 22.88
CA ARG A 225 -13.01 12.04 23.76
C ARG A 225 -14.45 11.54 23.86
N LYS A 226 -15.02 11.06 22.76
CA LYS A 226 -16.38 10.51 22.71
C LYS A 226 -16.45 9.29 21.78
N PRO A 227 -17.32 8.30 22.08
CA PRO A 227 -17.65 7.26 21.11
C PRO A 227 -18.17 7.89 19.81
N LEU A 228 -17.57 7.52 18.69
CA LEU A 228 -17.94 8.06 17.38
C LEU A 228 -19.34 7.59 16.97
N GLN A 229 -20.16 8.54 16.50
CA GLN A 229 -21.46 8.27 15.88
C GLN A 229 -21.34 8.35 14.35
N MET A 230 -22.37 7.88 13.62
CA MET A 230 -22.36 7.89 12.15
C MET A 230 -22.21 9.31 11.58
N GLU A 231 -22.78 10.30 12.27
CA GLU A 231 -22.70 11.73 11.94
C GLU A 231 -21.28 12.30 12.09
N ASP A 232 -20.43 11.68 12.90
CA ASP A 232 -19.04 12.10 13.12
C ASP A 232 -18.10 11.59 12.02
N VAL A 233 -18.55 10.63 11.20
CA VAL A 233 -17.75 10.01 10.16
C VAL A 233 -17.92 10.78 8.85
N CYS A 234 -16.81 11.12 8.20
CA CYS A 234 -16.83 11.84 6.95
C CYS A 234 -17.47 11.02 5.82
N GLU A 235 -18.08 11.71 4.86
CA GLU A 235 -18.55 11.09 3.64
C GLU A 235 -17.41 10.45 2.84
N LEU A 236 -17.78 9.45 2.03
CA LEU A 236 -16.84 8.76 1.14
C LEU A 236 -16.31 9.71 0.08
N SER A 237 -15.03 9.57 -0.25
CA SER A 237 -14.44 10.23 -1.43
C SER A 237 -15.20 9.82 -2.70
N ARG A 238 -15.27 10.73 -3.69
CA ARG A 238 -16.02 10.55 -4.96
C ARG A 238 -15.67 9.24 -5.67
N GLN A 239 -14.41 8.81 -5.61
CA GLN A 239 -13.96 7.55 -6.23
C GLN A 239 -14.57 6.28 -5.61
N TYR A 240 -15.05 6.35 -4.37
CA TYR A 240 -15.68 5.24 -3.65
C TYR A 240 -17.22 5.34 -3.63
N GLN A 241 -17.80 6.39 -4.20
CA GLN A 241 -19.25 6.49 -4.34
C GLN A 241 -19.73 5.43 -5.37
N PRO A 242 -20.82 4.69 -5.09
CA PRO A 242 -21.26 3.59 -5.95
C PRO A 242 -21.51 4.00 -7.41
N ASP A 243 -22.04 5.19 -7.66
CA ASP A 243 -22.37 5.63 -9.03
C ASP A 243 -21.11 5.76 -9.90
N VAL A 244 -20.02 6.27 -9.32
CA VAL A 244 -18.73 6.42 -10.01
C VAL A 244 -17.97 5.11 -10.03
N ALA A 245 -17.83 4.44 -8.87
CA ALA A 245 -17.01 3.24 -8.70
C ALA A 245 -17.47 2.06 -9.56
N THR A 246 -18.78 1.98 -9.85
CA THR A 246 -19.38 0.86 -10.57
C THR A 246 -19.60 1.13 -12.06
N ALA A 247 -19.50 2.38 -12.51
CA ALA A 247 -19.79 2.76 -13.90
C ALA A 247 -18.89 2.00 -14.91
N GLU A 248 -17.58 1.96 -14.66
CA GLU A 248 -16.64 1.29 -15.54
C GLU A 248 -16.82 -0.23 -15.54
N PHE A 249 -17.01 -0.82 -14.35
CA PHE A 249 -17.30 -2.26 -14.23
C PHE A 249 -18.59 -2.63 -14.97
N GLN A 250 -19.66 -1.85 -14.78
CA GLN A 250 -20.96 -2.11 -15.40
C GLN A 250 -20.87 -2.05 -16.92
N ARG A 251 -20.18 -1.04 -17.48
CA ARG A 251 -19.94 -0.93 -18.93
C ARG A 251 -19.18 -2.15 -19.46
N ASN A 252 -18.10 -2.55 -18.78
CA ASN A 252 -17.30 -3.70 -19.17
C ASN A 252 -18.08 -5.02 -19.04
N TRP A 253 -18.92 -5.15 -18.02
CA TRP A 253 -19.77 -6.32 -17.80
C TRP A 253 -20.86 -6.44 -18.87
N GLN A 254 -21.55 -5.36 -19.21
CA GLN A 254 -22.55 -5.33 -20.29
C GLN A 254 -21.94 -5.70 -21.64
N ALA A 255 -20.75 -5.17 -21.96
CA ALA A 255 -20.04 -5.54 -23.19
C ALA A 255 -19.62 -7.03 -23.20
N GLU A 256 -19.32 -7.60 -22.03
CA GLU A 256 -18.95 -9.00 -21.91
C GLU A 256 -20.18 -9.93 -22.01
N GLN A 257 -21.35 -9.51 -21.54
CA GLN A 257 -22.62 -10.26 -21.68
C GLN A 257 -23.05 -10.46 -23.14
N GLN A 258 -22.63 -9.58 -24.06
CA GLN A 258 -22.92 -9.71 -25.50
C GLN A 258 -22.04 -10.75 -26.21
N ARG A 259 -21.05 -11.33 -25.52
CA ARG A 259 -20.15 -12.35 -26.10
C ARG A 259 -20.73 -13.75 -25.94
N SER A 260 -20.32 -14.65 -26.83
CA SER A 260 -20.74 -16.06 -26.80
C SER A 260 -20.27 -16.83 -25.55
N ASP A 261 -19.16 -16.40 -24.94
CA ASP A 261 -18.61 -16.99 -23.72
C ASP A 261 -18.28 -15.85 -22.72
N PRO A 262 -19.30 -15.38 -21.96
CA PRO A 262 -19.14 -14.30 -21.01
C PRO A 262 -18.29 -14.76 -19.82
N SER A 263 -17.38 -13.90 -19.34
CA SER A 263 -16.51 -14.21 -18.22
C SER A 263 -16.43 -13.06 -17.23
N LEU A 264 -16.83 -13.32 -15.98
CA LEU A 264 -16.72 -12.35 -14.88
C LEU A 264 -15.25 -11.95 -14.65
N PHE A 265 -14.32 -12.91 -14.70
CA PHE A 265 -12.89 -12.64 -14.53
C PHE A 265 -12.36 -11.65 -15.57
N ARG A 266 -12.78 -11.77 -16.83
CA ARG A 266 -12.34 -10.88 -17.91
C ARG A 266 -12.87 -9.46 -17.73
N ALA A 267 -14.14 -9.30 -17.37
CA ALA A 267 -14.73 -7.99 -17.08
C ALA A 267 -14.03 -7.29 -15.90
N THR A 268 -13.76 -8.05 -14.83
CA THR A 268 -13.03 -7.56 -13.65
C THR A 268 -11.59 -7.18 -13.99
N MET A 269 -10.87 -8.00 -14.76
CA MET A 269 -9.48 -7.73 -15.12
C MET A 269 -9.36 -6.51 -16.04
N ARG A 270 -10.32 -6.27 -16.94
CA ARG A 270 -10.34 -5.04 -17.74
C ARG A 270 -10.56 -3.79 -16.91
N THR A 271 -11.40 -3.88 -15.88
CA THR A 271 -11.75 -2.73 -15.03
C THR A 271 -10.66 -2.43 -14.00
N TYR A 272 -10.18 -3.45 -13.29
CA TYR A 272 -9.29 -3.29 -12.13
C TYR A 272 -7.86 -3.78 -12.37
N GLY A 273 -7.55 -4.29 -13.57
CA GLY A 273 -6.24 -4.87 -13.87
C GLY A 273 -5.09 -3.86 -13.78
N ALA A 274 -5.33 -2.59 -14.12
CA ALA A 274 -4.32 -1.54 -13.99
C ALA A 274 -4.00 -1.24 -12.52
N VAL A 275 -5.02 -1.12 -11.67
CA VAL A 275 -4.88 -0.92 -10.22
C VAL A 275 -4.17 -2.12 -9.58
N TRP A 276 -4.56 -3.33 -9.98
CA TRP A 276 -3.90 -4.57 -9.54
C TRP A 276 -2.42 -4.62 -9.97
N ALA A 277 -2.10 -4.28 -11.22
CA ALA A 277 -0.73 -4.26 -11.71
C ALA A 277 0.13 -3.24 -10.97
N LEU A 278 -0.42 -2.05 -10.69
CA LEU A 278 0.24 -1.03 -9.89
C LEU A 278 0.52 -1.52 -8.46
N GLY A 279 -0.44 -2.17 -7.81
CA GLY A 279 -0.23 -2.83 -6.51
C GLY A 279 0.86 -3.90 -6.56
N GLY A 280 0.93 -4.65 -7.66
CA GLY A 280 1.97 -5.64 -7.93
C GLY A 280 3.36 -5.03 -8.07
N PHE A 281 3.48 -3.88 -8.75
CA PHE A 281 4.72 -3.13 -8.86
C PHE A 281 5.23 -2.68 -7.50
N TYR A 282 4.38 -2.06 -6.67
CA TYR A 282 4.78 -1.67 -5.30
C TYR A 282 5.18 -2.88 -4.46
N LYS A 283 4.50 -4.03 -4.63
CA LYS A 283 4.85 -5.26 -3.93
C LYS A 283 6.23 -5.77 -4.34
N LEU A 284 6.57 -5.72 -5.63
CA LEU A 284 7.88 -6.12 -6.13
C LEU A 284 8.98 -5.22 -5.56
N VAL A 285 8.78 -3.90 -5.62
CA VAL A 285 9.72 -2.92 -5.05
C VAL A 285 9.92 -3.19 -3.55
N LYS A 286 8.83 -3.41 -2.81
CA LYS A 286 8.90 -3.77 -1.38
C LYS A 286 9.73 -5.04 -1.15
N ASP A 287 9.56 -6.06 -1.98
CA ASP A 287 10.26 -7.33 -1.82
C ASP A 287 11.75 -7.21 -2.08
N LEU A 288 12.16 -6.41 -3.07
CA LEU A 288 13.56 -6.15 -3.37
C LEU A 288 14.23 -5.34 -2.24
N ILE A 289 13.57 -4.29 -1.75
CA ILE A 289 14.11 -3.41 -0.71
C ILE A 289 14.32 -4.16 0.61
N VAL A 290 13.43 -5.09 0.97
CA VAL A 290 13.53 -5.89 2.20
C VAL A 290 14.88 -6.62 2.30
N PHE A 291 15.44 -7.09 1.18
CA PHE A 291 16.72 -7.81 1.17
C PHE A 291 17.96 -6.89 1.26
N LEU A 292 17.81 -5.57 1.12
CA LEU A 292 18.92 -4.64 1.32
C LEU A 292 19.36 -4.57 2.79
N ASN A 293 18.41 -4.69 3.72
CA ASN A 293 18.71 -4.59 5.16
C ASN A 293 19.67 -5.69 5.67
N PRO A 294 19.49 -7.00 5.37
CA PRO A 294 20.46 -8.03 5.71
C PRO A 294 21.86 -7.79 5.11
N ILE A 295 21.94 -7.25 3.90
CA ILE A 295 23.21 -6.95 3.23
C ILE A 295 23.93 -5.80 3.94
N LEU A 296 23.20 -4.74 4.29
CA LEU A 296 23.75 -3.61 5.04
C LEU A 296 24.17 -4.01 6.46
N LEU A 297 23.36 -4.85 7.13
CA LEU A 297 23.71 -5.41 8.44
C LEU A 297 25.01 -6.22 8.37
N SER A 298 25.18 -7.01 7.30
CA SER A 298 26.42 -7.75 7.04
C SER A 298 27.63 -6.82 6.96
N ARG A 299 27.52 -5.73 6.19
CA ARG A 299 28.59 -4.72 6.04
C ARG A 299 28.91 -4.00 7.34
N LEU A 300 27.88 -3.62 8.10
CA LEU A 300 28.05 -2.96 9.40
C LEU A 300 28.76 -3.87 10.41
N ILE A 301 28.38 -5.14 10.52
CA ILE A 301 29.03 -6.07 11.45
C ILE A 301 30.48 -6.33 11.02
N GLY A 302 30.74 -6.50 9.71
CA GLY A 302 32.09 -6.66 9.18
C GLY A 302 32.99 -5.44 9.43
N PHE A 303 32.43 -4.23 9.35
CA PHE A 303 33.10 -2.98 9.72
C PHE A 303 33.49 -2.99 11.20
N VAL A 304 32.54 -3.30 12.10
CA VAL A 304 32.79 -3.33 13.55
C VAL A 304 33.83 -4.38 13.94
N SER A 305 33.85 -5.54 13.29
CA SER A 305 34.86 -6.58 13.60
C SER A 305 36.27 -6.20 13.13
N THR A 306 36.39 -5.35 12.10
CA THR A 306 37.67 -4.97 11.48
C THR A 306 38.19 -3.63 12.03
N TYR A 307 37.38 -2.88 12.78
CA TYR A 307 37.69 -1.53 13.27
C TYR A 307 38.97 -1.43 14.11
N HIS A 308 39.32 -2.48 14.85
CA HIS A 308 40.55 -2.53 15.66
C HIS A 308 41.77 -3.09 14.92
N THR A 309 41.62 -3.48 13.65
CA THR A 309 42.71 -4.05 12.85
C THR A 309 43.34 -2.97 11.96
N PRO A 310 44.60 -3.14 11.52
CA PRO A 310 45.26 -2.18 10.63
C PRO A 310 44.60 -2.03 9.24
N ALA A 311 43.64 -2.91 8.89
CA ALA A 311 42.82 -2.80 7.69
C ALA A 311 41.47 -2.09 7.95
N ALA A 312 41.37 -1.31 9.03
CA ALA A 312 40.15 -0.60 9.40
C ALA A 312 39.72 0.38 8.31
N GLU A 313 38.46 0.25 7.90
CA GLU A 313 37.80 1.25 7.09
C GLU A 313 37.60 2.55 7.90
N PRO A 314 37.51 3.72 7.24
CA PRO A 314 37.19 4.98 7.91
C PRO A 314 35.89 4.91 8.72
N ILE A 315 35.83 5.61 9.85
CA ILE A 315 34.65 5.59 10.74
C ILE A 315 33.36 6.08 10.06
N GLU A 316 33.51 6.92 9.04
CA GLU A 316 32.45 7.45 8.19
C GLU A 316 31.65 6.33 7.49
N ASN A 317 32.30 5.23 7.10
CA ASN A 317 31.63 4.08 6.50
C ASN A 317 30.65 3.43 7.49
N GLY A 318 31.01 3.35 8.77
CA GLY A 318 30.15 2.83 9.83
C GLY A 318 28.87 3.66 9.98
N TYR A 319 29.01 4.99 10.04
CA TYR A 319 27.86 5.90 10.08
C TYR A 319 27.01 5.81 8.82
N PHE A 320 27.63 5.67 7.64
CA PHE A 320 26.91 5.48 6.39
C PHE A 320 26.10 4.19 6.35
N TYR A 321 26.66 3.05 6.76
CA TYR A 321 25.91 1.80 6.80
C TYR A 321 24.71 1.90 7.75
N ALA A 322 24.91 2.49 8.95
CA ALA A 322 23.83 2.69 9.91
C ALA A 322 22.73 3.64 9.39
N LEU A 323 23.10 4.78 8.80
CA LEU A 323 22.15 5.72 8.22
C LEU A 323 21.42 5.11 7.01
N SER A 324 22.15 4.37 6.16
CA SER A 324 21.56 3.66 5.02
C SER A 324 20.54 2.62 5.47
N MET A 325 20.81 1.89 6.56
CA MET A 325 19.84 0.96 7.14
C MET A 325 18.56 1.69 7.61
N PHE A 326 18.71 2.85 8.26
CA PHE A 326 17.57 3.67 8.65
C PHE A 326 16.76 4.14 7.43
N VAL A 327 17.42 4.69 6.41
CA VAL A 327 16.77 5.16 5.18
C VAL A 327 16.06 4.01 4.46
N VAL A 328 16.72 2.87 4.28
CA VAL A 328 16.14 1.68 3.67
C VAL A 328 14.93 1.19 4.46
N ALA A 329 14.99 1.17 5.80
CA ALA A 329 13.85 0.79 6.65
C ALA A 329 12.68 1.78 6.53
N SER A 330 12.95 3.09 6.50
CA SER A 330 11.91 4.12 6.31
C SER A 330 11.25 4.01 4.93
N VAL A 331 12.04 3.84 3.87
CA VAL A 331 11.50 3.64 2.51
C VAL A 331 10.70 2.34 2.44
N GLN A 332 11.21 1.25 3.04
CA GLN A 332 10.49 -0.02 3.12
C GLN A 332 9.11 0.14 3.78
N LEU A 333 9.02 0.93 4.87
CA LEU A 333 7.76 1.22 5.55
C LEU A 333 6.79 2.01 4.64
N LEU A 334 7.28 3.05 3.97
CA LEU A 334 6.45 3.86 3.06
C LEU A 334 5.92 3.03 1.89
N VAL A 335 6.77 2.21 1.26
CA VAL A 335 6.36 1.32 0.16
C VAL A 335 5.38 0.27 0.67
N PHE A 336 5.62 -0.31 1.86
CA PHE A 336 4.68 -1.26 2.47
C PHE A 336 3.30 -0.63 2.67
N GLN A 337 3.25 0.62 3.15
CA GLN A 337 2.00 1.34 3.31
C GLN A 337 1.29 1.56 1.97
N GLN A 338 2.02 1.91 0.90
CA GLN A 338 1.43 2.04 -0.44
C GLN A 338 0.86 0.71 -0.95
N VAL A 339 1.55 -0.41 -0.71
CA VAL A 339 1.03 -1.74 -1.01
C VAL A 339 -0.30 -1.97 -0.28
N CYS A 340 -0.39 -1.64 1.00
CA CYS A 340 -1.63 -1.82 1.77
C CYS A 340 -2.79 -0.96 1.24
N VAL A 341 -2.53 0.31 0.90
CA VAL A 341 -3.55 1.20 0.32
C VAL A 341 -4.07 0.67 -1.00
N GLN A 342 -3.17 0.34 -1.93
CA GLN A 342 -3.59 -0.11 -3.26
C GLN A 342 -4.40 -1.41 -3.19
N LYS A 343 -4.03 -2.32 -2.30
CA LYS A 343 -4.82 -3.52 -2.01
C LYS A 343 -6.20 -3.19 -1.47
N GLN A 344 -6.30 -2.32 -0.47
CA GLN A 344 -7.59 -1.97 0.12
C GLN A 344 -8.47 -1.18 -0.86
N HIS A 345 -7.87 -0.32 -1.67
CA HIS A 345 -8.54 0.43 -2.73
C HIS A 345 -9.17 -0.52 -3.75
N ALA A 346 -8.38 -1.44 -4.33
CA ALA A 346 -8.88 -2.44 -5.26
C ALA A 346 -9.97 -3.33 -4.64
N ASN A 347 -9.77 -3.78 -3.39
CA ASN A 347 -10.75 -4.59 -2.66
C ASN A 347 -12.09 -3.88 -2.53
N CYS A 348 -12.07 -2.62 -2.08
CA CYS A 348 -13.26 -1.81 -1.87
C CYS A 348 -14.04 -1.61 -3.18
N LEU A 349 -13.34 -1.18 -4.25
CA LEU A 349 -13.97 -0.96 -5.56
C LEU A 349 -14.60 -2.23 -6.12
N MET A 350 -13.90 -3.36 -6.06
CA MET A 350 -14.44 -4.65 -6.50
C MET A 350 -15.69 -5.05 -5.70
N LYS A 351 -15.65 -4.88 -4.38
CA LYS A 351 -16.79 -5.20 -3.50
C LYS A 351 -18.01 -4.34 -3.81
N ILE A 352 -17.82 -3.02 -3.93
CA ILE A 352 -18.90 -2.08 -4.27
C ILE A 352 -19.51 -2.48 -5.61
N SER A 353 -18.68 -2.71 -6.63
CA SER A 353 -19.14 -3.11 -7.97
C SER A 353 -19.91 -4.42 -8.01
N TYR A 354 -19.42 -5.48 -7.38
CA TYR A 354 -20.16 -6.74 -7.33
C TYR A 354 -21.45 -6.61 -6.55
N THR A 355 -21.44 -5.90 -5.42
CA THR A 355 -22.65 -5.71 -4.59
C THR A 355 -23.72 -4.95 -5.37
N THR A 356 -23.35 -3.87 -6.05
CA THR A 356 -24.27 -3.08 -6.89
C THR A 356 -24.76 -3.86 -8.10
N ALA A 357 -23.89 -4.64 -8.77
CA ALA A 357 -24.28 -5.47 -9.90
C ALA A 357 -25.28 -6.56 -9.49
N ILE A 358 -25.04 -7.22 -8.35
CA ILE A 358 -25.96 -8.23 -7.78
C ILE A 358 -27.28 -7.57 -7.38
N TYR A 359 -27.24 -6.38 -6.78
CA TYR A 359 -28.45 -5.62 -6.43
C TYR A 359 -29.27 -5.25 -7.66
N ARG A 360 -28.64 -4.71 -8.71
CA ARG A 360 -29.31 -4.39 -9.98
C ARG A 360 -29.90 -5.63 -10.64
N LYS A 361 -29.16 -6.74 -10.69
CA LYS A 361 -29.67 -8.01 -11.24
C LYS A 361 -30.89 -8.52 -10.47
N THR A 362 -30.89 -8.34 -9.15
CA THR A 362 -32.02 -8.74 -8.28
C THR A 362 -33.32 -8.02 -8.64
N MET A 363 -33.24 -6.80 -9.17
CA MET A 363 -34.40 -5.99 -9.58
C MET A 363 -35.02 -6.39 -10.93
N VAL A 364 -34.31 -7.18 -11.74
CA VAL A 364 -34.74 -7.59 -13.10
C VAL A 364 -34.83 -9.11 -13.27
N LEU A 365 -34.74 -9.86 -12.18
CA LEU A 365 -34.71 -11.33 -12.21
C LEU A 365 -36.08 -11.90 -12.59
N SER A 366 -36.12 -12.88 -13.51
CA SER A 366 -37.35 -13.59 -13.86
C SER A 366 -37.96 -14.34 -12.67
N ASN A 367 -39.26 -14.65 -12.74
CA ASN A 367 -39.95 -15.39 -11.67
C ASN A 367 -39.35 -16.79 -11.45
N ASP A 368 -38.97 -17.50 -12.52
CA ASP A 368 -38.31 -18.82 -12.44
C ASP A 368 -36.95 -18.72 -11.73
N ALA A 369 -36.11 -17.77 -12.16
CA ALA A 369 -34.83 -17.55 -11.50
C ALA A 369 -34.99 -17.07 -10.04
N ARG A 370 -36.05 -16.31 -9.72
CA ARG A 370 -36.34 -15.88 -8.34
C ARG A 370 -36.71 -17.05 -7.42
N GLN A 371 -37.35 -18.09 -7.95
CA GLN A 371 -37.60 -19.33 -7.19
C GLN A 371 -36.30 -20.09 -6.92
N LYS A 372 -35.37 -20.11 -7.89
CA LYS A 372 -34.05 -20.74 -7.74
C LYS A 372 -33.15 -19.99 -6.75
N TYR A 373 -33.15 -18.67 -6.76
CA TYR A 373 -32.32 -17.81 -5.91
C TYR A 373 -33.16 -17.11 -4.84
N ASN A 374 -33.27 -17.73 -3.66
CA ASN A 374 -33.98 -17.12 -2.54
C ASN A 374 -33.24 -15.91 -1.96
N THR A 375 -33.92 -15.11 -1.13
CA THR A 375 -33.35 -13.91 -0.49
C THR A 375 -32.05 -14.21 0.28
N GLY A 376 -31.96 -15.36 0.94
CA GLY A 376 -30.74 -15.79 1.64
C GLY A 376 -29.55 -16.04 0.71
N ASN A 377 -29.77 -16.65 -0.45
CA ASN A 377 -28.74 -16.85 -1.48
C ASN A 377 -28.26 -15.52 -2.04
N ILE A 378 -29.18 -14.60 -2.35
CA ILE A 378 -28.85 -13.26 -2.86
C ILE A 378 -27.99 -12.51 -1.84
N LEU A 379 -28.39 -12.48 -0.56
CA LEU A 379 -27.62 -11.85 0.51
C LEU A 379 -26.24 -12.50 0.68
N THR A 380 -26.14 -13.83 0.52
CA THR A 380 -24.85 -14.55 0.55
C THR A 380 -23.95 -14.12 -0.61
N HIS A 381 -24.49 -13.97 -1.82
CA HIS A 381 -23.72 -13.47 -2.96
C HIS A 381 -23.24 -12.03 -2.74
N MET A 382 -24.12 -11.16 -2.23
CA MET A 382 -23.81 -9.75 -1.97
C MET A 382 -22.78 -9.53 -0.85
N SER A 383 -22.81 -10.34 0.22
CA SER A 383 -22.00 -10.10 1.42
C SER A 383 -20.76 -10.99 1.51
N THR A 384 -20.88 -12.27 1.15
CA THR A 384 -19.85 -13.29 1.40
C THR A 384 -19.07 -13.61 0.14
N ASP A 385 -19.77 -13.93 -0.96
CA ASP A 385 -19.08 -14.31 -2.20
C ASP A 385 -18.34 -13.11 -2.81
N SER A 386 -18.97 -11.93 -2.85
CA SER A 386 -18.34 -10.69 -3.33
C SER A 386 -17.06 -10.36 -2.53
N GLN A 387 -17.13 -10.48 -1.21
CA GLN A 387 -16.02 -10.22 -0.29
C GLN A 387 -14.87 -11.21 -0.52
N ARG A 388 -15.16 -12.51 -0.65
CA ARG A 388 -14.13 -13.54 -0.91
C ARG A 388 -13.39 -13.30 -2.22
N VAL A 389 -14.11 -12.96 -3.29
CA VAL A 389 -13.50 -12.66 -4.59
C VAL A 389 -12.64 -11.41 -4.50
N ALA A 390 -13.13 -10.33 -3.88
CA ALA A 390 -12.39 -9.09 -3.69
C ALA A 390 -11.15 -9.29 -2.79
N ASP A 391 -11.28 -10.02 -1.69
CA ASP A 391 -10.18 -10.30 -0.75
C ASP A 391 -9.08 -11.11 -1.42
N PHE A 392 -9.43 -12.16 -2.15
CA PHE A 392 -8.43 -12.94 -2.85
C PHE A 392 -7.73 -12.11 -3.93
N ALA A 393 -8.50 -11.45 -4.80
CA ALA A 393 -7.97 -10.71 -5.94
C ALA A 393 -7.05 -9.56 -5.50
N ALA A 394 -7.43 -8.80 -4.46
CA ALA A 394 -6.64 -7.67 -4.02
C ALA A 394 -5.58 -8.04 -2.97
N ASN A 395 -5.93 -8.82 -1.94
CA ASN A 395 -5.06 -9.02 -0.78
C ASN A 395 -4.07 -10.18 -0.94
N SER A 396 -4.53 -11.30 -1.51
CA SER A 396 -3.77 -12.57 -1.55
C SER A 396 -3.10 -12.88 -2.88
N SER A 397 -3.66 -12.44 -4.01
CA SER A 397 -3.17 -12.79 -5.36
C SER A 397 -1.67 -12.49 -5.56
N HIS A 398 -1.17 -11.35 -5.07
CA HIS A 398 0.24 -11.00 -5.22
C HIS A 398 1.19 -11.93 -4.46
N LEU A 399 0.72 -12.67 -3.44
CA LEU A 399 1.54 -13.66 -2.76
C LEU A 399 1.85 -14.86 -3.67
N LEU A 400 1.03 -15.15 -4.69
CA LEU A 400 1.24 -16.27 -5.62
C LEU A 400 2.60 -16.20 -6.32
N TRP A 401 3.00 -15.02 -6.79
CA TRP A 401 4.29 -14.82 -7.46
C TRP A 401 5.37 -14.28 -6.51
N SER A 402 4.98 -13.48 -5.51
CA SER A 402 5.92 -12.88 -4.57
C SER A 402 6.55 -13.91 -3.63
N SER A 403 5.79 -14.88 -3.12
CA SER A 403 6.33 -15.89 -2.18
C SER A 403 7.44 -16.74 -2.82
N PRO A 404 7.26 -17.30 -4.05
CA PRO A 404 8.36 -17.96 -4.76
C PRO A 404 9.58 -17.06 -4.98
N LEU A 405 9.37 -15.80 -5.38
CA LEU A 405 10.46 -14.84 -5.59
C LEU A 405 11.25 -14.59 -4.30
N GLN A 406 10.56 -14.39 -3.17
CA GLN A 406 11.20 -14.20 -1.87
C GLN A 406 11.97 -15.46 -1.44
N ILE A 407 11.42 -16.66 -1.67
CA ILE A 407 12.10 -17.92 -1.36
C ILE A 407 13.38 -18.05 -2.16
N VAL A 408 13.33 -17.82 -3.48
CA VAL A 408 14.50 -17.91 -4.37
C VAL A 408 15.58 -16.89 -3.96
N LEU A 409 15.21 -15.63 -3.73
CA LEU A 409 16.16 -14.59 -3.32
C LEU A 409 16.79 -14.88 -1.95
N ALA A 410 15.99 -15.30 -0.97
CA ALA A 410 16.49 -15.63 0.36
C ALA A 410 17.43 -16.83 0.33
N LEU A 411 17.09 -17.91 -0.39
CA LEU A 411 17.95 -19.08 -0.55
C LEU A 411 19.24 -18.75 -1.30
N TYR A 412 19.17 -17.90 -2.32
CA TYR A 412 20.36 -17.42 -3.03
C TYR A 412 21.32 -16.65 -2.11
N LEU A 413 20.79 -15.71 -1.32
CA LEU A 413 21.60 -14.94 -0.36
C LEU A 413 22.15 -15.83 0.76
N LEU A 414 21.34 -16.76 1.29
CA LEU A 414 21.77 -17.73 2.28
C LEU A 414 22.91 -18.61 1.73
N TYR A 415 22.79 -19.11 0.51
CA TYR A 415 23.81 -19.94 -0.12
C TYR A 415 25.12 -19.17 -0.30
N ARG A 416 25.03 -17.87 -0.65
CA ARG A 416 26.21 -17.01 -0.72
C ARG A 416 26.87 -16.77 0.64
N THR A 417 26.10 -16.76 1.74
CA THR A 417 26.65 -16.53 3.09
C THR A 417 27.17 -17.80 3.75
N LEU A 418 26.46 -18.92 3.63
CA LEU A 418 26.72 -20.16 4.38
C LEU A 418 27.17 -21.33 3.51
N GLY A 419 27.28 -21.14 2.19
CA GLY A 419 27.64 -22.19 1.25
C GLY A 419 26.60 -23.31 1.19
N TRP A 420 27.09 -24.55 1.07
CA TRP A 420 26.25 -25.73 0.91
C TRP A 420 25.50 -26.13 2.19
N THR A 421 25.90 -25.62 3.36
CA THR A 421 25.27 -25.94 4.64
C THR A 421 23.80 -25.50 4.71
N VAL A 422 23.40 -24.55 3.85
CA VAL A 422 22.01 -24.10 3.67
C VAL A 422 21.06 -25.24 3.35
N TYR A 423 21.51 -26.32 2.71
CA TYR A 423 20.64 -27.46 2.43
C TYR A 423 20.06 -28.11 3.70
N ALA A 424 20.72 -27.99 4.87
CA ALA A 424 20.14 -28.40 6.14
C ALA A 424 18.91 -27.56 6.52
N SER A 425 18.99 -26.22 6.33
CA SER A 425 17.85 -25.32 6.54
C SER A 425 16.69 -25.64 5.61
N VAL A 426 16.97 -25.91 4.33
CA VAL A 426 15.97 -26.25 3.32
C VAL A 426 15.27 -27.55 3.68
N LEU A 427 16.02 -28.57 4.10
CA LEU A 427 15.44 -29.84 4.54
C LEU A 427 14.55 -29.66 5.78
N ALA A 428 15.02 -28.91 6.79
CA ALA A 428 14.23 -28.59 7.98
C ALA A 428 12.94 -27.84 7.62
N MET A 429 13.01 -26.88 6.69
CA MET A 429 11.84 -26.14 6.18
C MET A 429 10.87 -27.06 5.44
N LEU A 430 11.36 -27.92 4.55
CA LEU A 430 10.56 -28.90 3.81
C LEU A 430 9.83 -29.89 4.72
N ILE A 431 10.40 -30.24 5.88
CA ILE A 431 9.74 -31.07 6.90
C ILE A 431 8.70 -30.27 7.70
N SER A 432 8.99 -28.99 7.99
CA SER A 432 8.10 -28.14 8.80
C SER A 432 6.77 -27.81 8.11
N VAL A 433 6.77 -27.65 6.78
CA VAL A 433 5.58 -27.32 5.97
C VAL A 433 4.50 -28.41 6.03
N PRO A 434 4.76 -29.70 5.72
CA PRO A 434 3.75 -30.75 5.79
C PRO A 434 3.28 -30.99 7.22
N MET A 435 4.17 -30.92 8.22
CA MET A 435 3.79 -31.02 9.63
C MET A 435 2.78 -29.93 10.02
N SER A 436 3.05 -28.68 9.67
CA SER A 436 2.15 -27.55 9.92
C SER A 436 0.83 -27.68 9.14
N ALA A 437 0.89 -28.17 7.89
CA ALA A 437 -0.29 -28.41 7.06
C ALA A 437 -1.21 -29.50 7.63
N GLN A 438 -0.64 -30.59 8.16
CA GLN A 438 -1.40 -31.68 8.77
C GLN A 438 -2.10 -31.21 10.05
N LEU A 439 -1.39 -30.51 10.94
CA LEU A 439 -1.97 -29.91 12.14
C LEU A 439 -3.10 -28.93 11.79
N SER A 440 -2.89 -28.10 10.77
CA SER A 440 -3.89 -27.15 10.26
C SER A 440 -5.14 -27.86 9.72
N ARG A 441 -5.00 -28.99 9.02
CA ARG A 441 -6.14 -29.81 8.56
C ARG A 441 -6.93 -30.39 9.73
N SER A 442 -6.24 -30.95 10.73
CA SER A 442 -6.89 -31.47 11.94
C SER A 442 -7.63 -30.39 12.70
N MET A 443 -7.04 -29.19 12.83
CA MET A 443 -7.65 -28.03 13.45
C MET A 443 -8.93 -27.59 12.71
N ARG A 444 -8.92 -27.55 11.37
CA ARG A 444 -10.11 -27.27 10.55
C ARG A 444 -11.22 -28.32 10.76
N ALA A 445 -10.87 -29.60 10.78
CA ALA A 445 -11.84 -30.68 11.00
C ALA A 445 -12.50 -30.58 12.38
N LEU A 446 -11.71 -30.33 13.44
CA LEU A 446 -12.21 -30.10 14.79
C LEU A 446 -13.07 -28.83 14.88
N ASN A 447 -12.67 -27.75 14.20
CA ASN A 447 -13.48 -26.52 14.16
C ASN A 447 -14.85 -26.75 13.52
N LYS A 448 -14.91 -27.56 12.44
CA LYS A 448 -16.18 -27.92 11.80
C LYS A 448 -17.10 -28.71 12.75
N LEU A 449 -16.55 -29.70 13.46
CA LEU A 449 -17.30 -30.45 14.48
C LEU A 449 -17.78 -29.53 15.62
N LEU A 450 -16.92 -28.63 16.08
CA LEU A 450 -17.24 -27.66 17.11
C LEU A 450 -18.40 -26.74 16.70
N MET A 451 -18.42 -26.23 15.47
CA MET A 451 -19.54 -25.42 14.98
C MET A 451 -20.85 -26.22 14.99
N GLY A 452 -20.83 -27.48 14.55
CA GLY A 452 -22.01 -28.35 14.61
C GLY A 452 -22.58 -28.52 16.03
N TYR A 453 -21.71 -28.72 17.04
CA TYR A 453 -22.16 -28.80 18.44
C TYR A 453 -22.67 -27.46 18.99
N ARG A 454 -22.07 -26.34 18.56
CA ARG A 454 -22.56 -25.00 18.91
C ARG A 454 -23.95 -24.73 18.35
N ASP A 455 -24.19 -25.11 17.10
CA ASP A 455 -25.49 -24.96 16.46
C ASP A 455 -26.55 -25.82 17.16
N GLN A 456 -26.22 -27.07 17.51
CA GLN A 456 -27.11 -27.93 18.29
C GLN A 456 -27.47 -27.32 19.65
N ARG A 457 -26.49 -26.77 20.37
CA ARG A 457 -26.72 -26.09 21.66
C ARG A 457 -27.58 -24.84 21.47
N MET A 458 -27.30 -24.03 20.45
CA MET A 458 -28.05 -22.81 20.16
C MET A 458 -29.51 -23.11 19.85
N LYS A 459 -29.77 -24.16 19.06
CA LYS A 459 -31.14 -24.62 18.75
C LYS A 459 -31.93 -24.98 20.01
N ILE A 460 -31.35 -25.77 20.93
CA ILE A 460 -32.02 -26.12 22.19
C ILE A 460 -32.25 -24.87 23.04
N MET A 461 -31.29 -23.94 23.06
CA MET A 461 -31.41 -22.68 23.81
C MET A 461 -32.56 -21.81 23.26
N ASP A 462 -32.72 -21.76 21.94
CA ASP A 462 -33.80 -21.04 21.25
C ASP A 462 -35.18 -21.67 21.54
N GLU A 463 -35.29 -23.00 21.53
CA GLU A 463 -36.48 -23.74 21.95
C GLU A 463 -36.88 -23.40 23.40
N VAL A 464 -35.90 -23.31 24.32
CA VAL A 464 -36.13 -22.98 25.73
C VAL A 464 -36.56 -21.53 25.93
N LEU A 465 -35.91 -20.57 25.25
CA LEU A 465 -36.24 -19.15 25.37
C LEU A 465 -37.61 -18.85 24.77
N SER A 466 -37.93 -19.44 23.62
CA SER A 466 -39.26 -19.33 23.00
C SER A 466 -40.35 -19.94 23.87
N GLY A 467 -40.06 -21.06 24.56
CA GLY A 467 -40.99 -21.77 25.44
C GLY A 467 -40.94 -21.39 26.92
N ILE A 468 -40.29 -20.29 27.30
CA ILE A 468 -39.85 -20.05 28.70
C ILE A 468 -41.00 -20.04 29.71
N LYS A 469 -42.17 -19.50 29.34
CA LYS A 469 -43.34 -19.41 30.22
C LYS A 469 -43.87 -20.80 30.60
N ILE A 470 -43.98 -21.70 29.63
CA ILE A 470 -44.45 -23.09 29.85
C ILE A 470 -43.44 -23.83 30.73
N ILE A 471 -42.15 -23.72 30.42
CA ILE A 471 -41.08 -24.40 31.17
C ILE A 471 -41.09 -23.97 32.64
N LYS A 472 -41.29 -22.67 32.92
CA LYS A 472 -41.41 -22.11 34.28
C LYS A 472 -42.68 -22.57 35.00
N LEU A 473 -43.83 -22.57 34.32
CA LEU A 473 -45.11 -23.05 34.89
C LEU A 473 -45.05 -24.51 35.34
N TYR A 474 -44.33 -25.36 34.60
CA TYR A 474 -44.16 -26.78 34.93
C TYR A 474 -42.88 -27.10 35.73
N ALA A 475 -42.10 -26.09 36.13
CA ALA A 475 -40.83 -26.24 36.82
C ALA A 475 -39.82 -27.19 36.11
N TRP A 476 -39.82 -27.22 34.77
CA TRP A 476 -38.98 -28.10 33.94
C TRP A 476 -37.55 -27.59 33.70
N GLU A 477 -37.19 -26.47 34.30
CA GLU A 477 -35.93 -25.75 34.09
C GLU A 477 -34.71 -26.65 34.25
N SER A 478 -34.66 -27.42 35.35
CA SER A 478 -33.56 -28.34 35.65
C SER A 478 -33.39 -29.44 34.59
N SER A 479 -34.49 -29.88 33.96
CA SER A 479 -34.46 -30.89 32.90
C SER A 479 -33.84 -30.31 31.62
N PHE A 480 -34.30 -29.12 31.21
CA PHE A 480 -33.75 -28.44 30.03
C PHE A 480 -32.30 -27.98 30.23
N ILE A 481 -31.95 -27.49 31.41
CA ILE A 481 -30.55 -27.15 31.77
C ILE A 481 -29.66 -28.39 31.66
N ARG A 482 -30.14 -29.56 32.13
CA ARG A 482 -29.40 -30.82 31.99
C ARG A 482 -29.18 -31.17 30.52
N ARG A 483 -30.22 -31.11 29.69
CA ARG A 483 -30.13 -31.37 28.23
C ARG A 483 -29.14 -30.44 27.54
N ILE A 484 -29.13 -29.15 27.87
CA ILE A 484 -28.15 -28.17 27.35
C ILE A 484 -26.73 -28.54 27.82
N ASN A 485 -26.57 -28.86 29.11
CA ASN A 485 -25.28 -29.24 29.69
C ASN A 485 -24.74 -30.54 29.13
N GLU A 486 -25.58 -31.48 28.70
CA GLU A 486 -25.09 -32.68 28.03
C GLU A 486 -24.37 -32.36 26.73
N VAL A 487 -24.95 -31.51 25.87
CA VAL A 487 -24.29 -31.05 24.64
C VAL A 487 -23.04 -30.23 24.97
N ARG A 488 -23.16 -29.28 25.91
CA ARG A 488 -22.05 -28.39 26.29
C ARG A 488 -20.86 -29.16 26.88
N ILE A 489 -21.09 -30.04 27.84
CA ILE A 489 -20.01 -30.70 28.60
C ILE A 489 -19.47 -31.92 27.85
N LYS A 490 -20.35 -32.80 27.34
CA LYS A 490 -19.92 -34.06 26.75
C LYS A 490 -19.35 -33.89 25.34
N LEU A 491 -19.89 -32.94 24.57
CA LEU A 491 -19.52 -32.74 23.15
C LEU A 491 -18.69 -31.46 22.96
N GLU A 492 -19.26 -30.30 23.28
CA GLU A 492 -18.65 -29.00 22.93
C GLU A 492 -17.34 -28.76 23.68
N LEU A 493 -17.33 -28.82 25.01
CA LEU A 493 -16.13 -28.58 25.83
C LEU A 493 -15.02 -29.60 25.59
N ARG A 494 -15.37 -30.87 25.34
CA ARG A 494 -14.39 -31.91 24.99
C ARG A 494 -13.72 -31.57 23.65
N THR A 495 -14.49 -31.17 22.66
CA THR A 495 -13.97 -30.76 21.34
C THR A 495 -13.13 -29.49 21.44
N ILE A 496 -13.57 -28.50 22.23
CA ILE A 496 -12.79 -27.28 22.52
C ILE A 496 -11.45 -27.64 23.15
N ARG A 497 -11.41 -28.58 24.12
CA ARG A 497 -10.17 -29.03 24.75
C ARG A 497 -9.23 -29.68 23.75
N HIS A 498 -9.72 -30.61 22.92
CA HIS A 498 -8.90 -31.24 21.87
C HIS A 498 -8.41 -30.23 20.84
N TYR A 499 -9.27 -29.31 20.42
CA TYR A 499 -8.91 -28.22 19.52
C TYR A 499 -7.81 -27.34 20.12
N GLY A 500 -7.96 -26.94 21.40
CA GLY A 500 -6.97 -26.16 22.12
C GLY A 500 -5.63 -26.88 22.26
N LEU A 501 -5.63 -28.20 22.48
CA LEU A 501 -4.39 -29.00 22.50
C LEU A 501 -3.70 -29.00 21.12
N ILE A 502 -4.44 -29.24 20.04
CA ILE A 502 -3.88 -29.20 18.67
C ILE A 502 -3.36 -27.80 18.34
N GLN A 503 -4.08 -26.75 18.75
CA GLN A 503 -3.66 -25.37 18.58
C GLN A 503 -2.37 -25.07 19.37
N ALA A 504 -2.25 -25.57 20.60
CA ALA A 504 -1.03 -25.44 21.40
C ALA A 504 0.16 -26.15 20.74
N VAL A 505 -0.05 -27.37 20.22
CA VAL A 505 0.98 -28.11 19.46
C VAL A 505 1.38 -27.36 18.19
N PHE A 506 0.41 -26.79 17.46
CA PHE A 506 0.69 -25.97 16.28
C PHE A 506 1.53 -24.73 16.62
N SER A 507 1.16 -24.00 17.67
CA SER A 507 1.92 -22.83 18.14
C SER A 507 3.32 -23.20 18.63
N PHE A 508 3.46 -24.33 19.33
CA PHE A 508 4.74 -24.86 19.76
C PHE A 508 5.64 -25.18 18.57
N VAL A 509 5.13 -25.94 17.60
CA VAL A 509 5.83 -26.25 16.34
C VAL A 509 6.24 -24.97 15.62
N ALA A 510 5.32 -24.03 15.44
CA ALA A 510 5.58 -22.78 14.73
C ALA A 510 6.65 -21.90 15.41
N THR A 511 6.81 -22.03 16.73
CA THR A 511 7.85 -21.34 17.51
C THR A 511 9.17 -22.10 17.50
N LEU A 512 9.15 -23.44 17.44
CA LEU A 512 10.32 -24.30 17.40
C LEU A 512 11.02 -24.28 16.03
N VAL A 513 10.27 -24.11 14.93
CA VAL A 513 10.80 -24.20 13.56
C VAL A 513 12.01 -23.27 13.31
N PRO A 514 11.98 -21.96 13.63
CA PRO A 514 13.14 -21.08 13.43
C PRO A 514 14.38 -21.52 14.22
N PHE A 515 14.18 -22.03 15.44
CA PHE A 515 15.26 -22.57 16.26
C PHE A 515 15.84 -23.84 15.62
N ALA A 516 15.00 -24.79 15.20
CA ALA A 516 15.44 -26.03 14.57
C ALA A 516 16.20 -25.77 13.25
N ILE A 517 15.75 -24.81 12.45
CA ILE A 517 16.42 -24.36 11.23
C ILE A 517 17.82 -23.81 11.56
N SER A 518 17.91 -22.91 12.53
CA SER A 518 19.18 -22.27 12.91
C SER A 518 20.16 -23.28 13.52
N PHE A 519 19.67 -24.14 14.42
CA PHE A 519 20.45 -25.19 15.08
C PHE A 519 21.01 -26.19 14.07
N SER A 520 20.17 -26.71 13.16
CA SER A 520 20.62 -27.65 12.12
C SER A 520 21.64 -27.03 11.17
N THR A 521 21.44 -25.78 10.77
CA THR A 521 22.33 -25.12 9.82
C THR A 521 23.68 -24.77 10.45
N PHE A 522 23.69 -24.11 11.60
CA PHE A 522 24.93 -23.75 12.27
C PHE A 522 25.66 -24.97 12.85
N GLY A 523 24.91 -26.00 13.26
CA GLY A 523 25.47 -27.30 13.66
C GLY A 523 26.21 -27.96 12.48
N LEU A 524 25.58 -28.04 11.31
CA LEU A 524 26.23 -28.58 10.11
C LEU A 524 27.41 -27.71 9.66
N TYR A 525 27.28 -26.39 9.70
CA TYR A 525 28.35 -25.46 9.36
C TYR A 525 29.59 -25.65 10.25
N SER A 526 29.38 -25.75 11.56
CA SER A 526 30.45 -25.99 12.53
C SER A 526 31.16 -27.33 12.31
N LEU A 527 30.40 -28.38 11.96
CA LEU A 527 30.94 -29.73 11.78
C LEU A 527 31.63 -29.96 10.44
N ALA A 528 31.12 -29.35 9.35
CA ALA A 528 31.47 -29.78 8.00
C ALA A 528 32.09 -28.69 7.11
N ASP A 529 31.85 -27.40 7.37
CA ASP A 529 32.19 -26.32 6.41
C ASP A 529 33.07 -25.19 6.98
N ASN A 530 33.61 -25.38 8.19
CA ASN A 530 34.49 -24.42 8.87
C ASN A 530 35.78 -24.09 8.08
N VAL A 531 36.03 -24.77 6.96
CA VAL A 531 37.23 -24.64 6.12
C VAL A 531 36.99 -23.75 4.89
N SER A 532 35.77 -23.69 4.32
CA SER A 532 35.55 -23.01 3.04
C SER A 532 35.21 -21.51 3.19
N HIS A 533 34.33 -21.17 4.15
CA HIS A 533 33.86 -19.79 4.39
C HIS A 533 34.41 -19.19 5.70
N GLY A 534 35.31 -19.92 6.37
CA GLY A 534 35.96 -19.49 7.61
C GLY A 534 35.13 -19.76 8.87
N PRO A 535 35.61 -19.26 10.04
CA PRO A 535 34.95 -19.48 11.32
C PRO A 535 33.54 -18.91 11.35
N LEU A 536 32.70 -19.49 12.21
CA LEU A 536 31.36 -18.98 12.46
C LEU A 536 31.43 -17.58 13.11
N THR A 537 31.40 -16.53 12.28
CA THR A 537 31.46 -15.14 12.74
C THR A 537 30.09 -14.60 13.13
N PRO A 538 30.03 -13.56 14.00
CA PRO A 538 28.77 -12.87 14.30
C PRO A 538 28.06 -12.37 13.04
N GLN A 539 28.81 -11.88 12.05
CA GLN A 539 28.30 -11.42 10.76
C GLN A 539 27.49 -12.52 10.06
N LEU A 540 28.07 -13.72 9.93
CA LEU A 540 27.42 -14.87 9.30
C LEU A 540 26.14 -15.28 10.05
N VAL A 541 26.21 -15.34 11.38
CA VAL A 541 25.09 -15.77 12.22
C VAL A 541 23.92 -14.80 12.14
N PHE A 542 24.14 -13.50 12.37
CA PHE A 542 23.05 -12.51 12.40
C PHE A 542 22.39 -12.31 11.03
N VAL A 543 23.18 -12.31 9.95
CA VAL A 543 22.64 -12.18 8.59
C VAL A 543 21.79 -13.39 8.24
N SER A 544 22.28 -14.60 8.53
CA SER A 544 21.54 -15.85 8.27
C SER A 544 20.26 -15.94 9.08
N LEU A 545 20.29 -15.59 10.37
CA LEU A 545 19.10 -15.51 11.23
C LEU A 545 18.04 -14.54 10.66
N THR A 546 18.48 -13.39 10.16
CA THR A 546 17.59 -12.42 9.54
C THR A 546 16.93 -13.00 8.28
N LEU A 547 17.70 -13.67 7.41
CA LEU A 547 17.19 -14.32 6.20
C LEU A 547 16.25 -15.48 6.51
N PHE A 548 16.53 -16.30 7.53
CA PHE A 548 15.62 -17.37 7.98
C PHE A 548 14.29 -16.81 8.48
N ASN A 549 14.31 -15.72 9.26
CA ASN A 549 13.09 -15.08 9.74
C ASN A 549 12.23 -14.52 8.59
N MET A 550 12.85 -14.03 7.52
CA MET A 550 12.15 -13.56 6.32
C MET A 550 11.42 -14.70 5.58
N LEU A 551 11.96 -15.92 5.60
CA LEU A 551 11.37 -17.09 4.93
C LEU A 551 10.11 -17.63 5.64
N ARG A 552 9.85 -17.26 6.90
CA ARG A 552 8.71 -17.77 7.67
C ARG A 552 7.35 -17.52 7.01
N VAL A 553 7.14 -16.29 6.53
CA VAL A 553 5.86 -15.89 5.93
C VAL A 553 5.66 -16.56 4.55
N PRO A 554 6.64 -16.53 3.61
CA PRO A 554 6.54 -17.25 2.35
C PRO A 554 6.28 -18.74 2.48
N LEU A 555 6.87 -19.40 3.48
CA LEU A 555 6.65 -20.85 3.70
C LEU A 555 5.22 -21.16 4.16
N SER A 556 4.51 -20.19 4.74
CA SER A 556 3.11 -20.32 5.15
C SER A 556 2.12 -20.11 3.99
N PHE A 557 2.63 -19.83 2.78
CA PHE A 557 1.86 -19.58 1.55
C PHE A 557 0.82 -20.67 1.26
N GLY A 558 1.23 -21.95 1.25
CA GLY A 558 0.36 -23.05 0.83
C GLY A 558 -0.86 -23.25 1.74
N SER A 559 -0.71 -23.00 3.04
CA SER A 559 -1.81 -23.13 4.01
C SER A 559 -2.82 -21.98 3.97
N MET A 560 -2.41 -20.80 3.48
CA MET A 560 -3.23 -19.59 3.52
C MET A 560 -3.82 -19.23 2.14
N VAL A 561 -2.99 -19.25 1.10
CA VAL A 561 -3.36 -18.71 -0.22
C VAL A 561 -4.13 -19.73 -1.07
N ILE A 562 -3.79 -21.02 -1.00
CA ILE A 562 -4.47 -22.05 -1.79
C ILE A 562 -5.96 -22.17 -1.39
N PRO A 563 -6.33 -22.28 -0.10
CA PRO A 563 -7.75 -22.29 0.27
C PRO A 563 -8.48 -21.02 -0.16
N ALA A 564 -7.87 -19.85 0.02
CA ALA A 564 -8.46 -18.57 -0.38
C ALA A 564 -8.71 -18.49 -1.90
N LEU A 565 -7.78 -18.99 -2.71
CA LEU A 565 -7.95 -19.09 -4.17
C LEU A 565 -9.14 -19.98 -4.52
N LEU A 566 -9.21 -21.19 -3.95
CA LEU A 566 -10.28 -22.14 -4.24
C LEU A 566 -11.65 -21.58 -3.83
N GLU A 567 -11.75 -20.95 -2.67
CA GLU A 567 -12.97 -20.30 -2.20
C GLU A 567 -13.38 -19.15 -3.13
N ALA A 568 -12.44 -18.29 -3.53
CA ALA A 568 -12.71 -17.20 -4.46
C ALA A 568 -13.15 -17.69 -5.84
N MET A 569 -12.56 -18.79 -6.34
CA MET A 569 -12.98 -19.40 -7.61
C MET A 569 -14.42 -19.90 -7.56
N VAL A 570 -14.81 -20.59 -6.47
CA VAL A 570 -16.18 -21.06 -6.27
C VAL A 570 -17.16 -19.90 -6.11
N SER A 571 -16.82 -18.89 -5.31
CA SER A 571 -17.64 -17.69 -5.13
C SER A 571 -17.80 -16.89 -6.42
N SER A 572 -16.73 -16.73 -7.21
CA SER A 572 -16.78 -16.07 -8.52
C SER A 572 -17.71 -16.79 -9.48
N ARG A 573 -17.66 -18.13 -9.53
CA ARG A 573 -18.57 -18.93 -10.35
C ARG A 573 -20.04 -18.75 -9.93
N ARG A 574 -20.33 -18.75 -8.63
CA ARG A 574 -21.69 -18.51 -8.12
C ARG A 574 -22.23 -17.14 -8.50
N ILE A 575 -21.41 -16.10 -8.37
CA ILE A 575 -21.79 -14.74 -8.78
C ILE A 575 -22.05 -14.70 -10.28
N PHE A 576 -21.19 -15.32 -11.09
CA PHE A 576 -21.37 -15.41 -12.53
C PHE A 576 -22.68 -16.11 -12.92
N ASP A 577 -22.97 -17.27 -12.33
CA ASP A 577 -24.20 -18.02 -12.57
C ASP A 577 -25.45 -17.20 -12.18
N PHE A 578 -25.37 -16.39 -11.12
CA PHE A 578 -26.44 -15.49 -10.71
C PHE A 578 -26.62 -14.30 -11.67
N LEU A 579 -25.53 -13.63 -12.06
CA LEU A 579 -25.58 -12.47 -12.96
C LEU A 579 -26.04 -12.82 -14.37
N THR A 580 -25.92 -14.08 -14.78
CA THR A 580 -26.36 -14.61 -16.08
C THR A 580 -27.71 -15.33 -16.03
N ALA A 581 -28.37 -15.38 -14.87
CA ALA A 581 -29.72 -15.96 -14.74
C ALA A 581 -30.77 -15.19 -15.57
N GLY A 582 -31.87 -15.86 -15.94
CA GLY A 582 -32.92 -15.29 -16.79
C GLY A 582 -33.56 -14.04 -16.21
N GLU A 583 -33.74 -13.02 -17.05
CA GLU A 583 -34.34 -11.73 -16.71
C GLU A 583 -35.82 -11.68 -17.10
N ILE A 584 -36.56 -10.73 -16.53
CA ILE A 584 -37.93 -10.44 -16.92
C ILE A 584 -37.93 -9.87 -18.33
N ASP A 585 -38.76 -10.43 -19.21
CA ASP A 585 -38.98 -9.88 -20.54
C ASP A 585 -39.96 -8.70 -20.46
N PHE A 586 -39.43 -7.48 -20.52
CA PHE A 586 -40.25 -6.26 -20.53
C PHE A 586 -41.01 -6.07 -21.87
N ALA A 587 -40.63 -6.78 -22.93
CA ALA A 587 -41.31 -6.71 -24.23
C ALA A 587 -42.54 -7.63 -24.31
N ALA A 588 -42.76 -8.49 -23.30
CA ALA A 588 -43.91 -9.39 -23.26
C ALA A 588 -45.26 -8.69 -22.99
N ILE A 589 -45.26 -7.41 -22.60
CA ILE A 589 -46.47 -6.62 -22.33
C ILE A 589 -46.70 -5.63 -23.47
N GLU A 590 -47.75 -5.84 -24.25
CA GLU A 590 -48.25 -4.86 -25.23
C GLU A 590 -49.10 -3.82 -24.49
N ARG A 591 -48.66 -2.55 -24.50
CA ARG A 591 -49.39 -1.45 -23.87
C ARG A 591 -50.14 -0.70 -24.97
N GLU A 592 -51.44 -0.93 -25.05
CA GLU A 592 -52.29 -0.12 -25.92
C GLU A 592 -52.40 1.33 -25.39
N PRO A 593 -52.51 2.33 -26.28
CA PRO A 593 -52.77 3.70 -25.88
C PRO A 593 -54.11 3.77 -25.15
N TYR A 594 -54.12 4.41 -23.97
CA TYR A 594 -55.35 4.59 -23.19
C TYR A 594 -56.32 5.50 -23.95
N ASP A 595 -57.39 4.89 -24.48
CA ASP A 595 -58.51 5.60 -25.09
C ASP A 595 -59.53 5.98 -24.02
N ARG A 596 -59.68 7.28 -23.79
CA ARG A 596 -60.57 7.83 -22.76
C ARG A 596 -62.05 7.73 -23.15
N ASP A 597 -62.33 7.55 -24.43
CA ASP A 597 -63.68 7.50 -25.02
C ASP A 597 -64.11 6.07 -25.38
N ALA A 598 -63.27 5.07 -25.09
CA ALA A 598 -63.64 3.68 -25.25
C ALA A 598 -64.79 3.32 -24.29
N PRO A 599 -65.90 2.74 -24.78
CA PRO A 599 -67.03 2.36 -23.94
C PRO A 599 -66.54 1.38 -22.88
N SER A 600 -66.87 1.64 -21.60
CA SER A 600 -66.51 0.76 -20.49
C SER A 600 -67.00 -0.65 -20.80
N THR A 601 -66.08 -1.56 -21.10
CA THR A 601 -66.42 -2.97 -21.28
C THR A 601 -66.97 -3.47 -19.95
N THR A 602 -68.29 -3.70 -19.92
CA THR A 602 -68.95 -4.49 -18.89
C THR A 602 -68.31 -5.87 -18.93
N THR A 603 -67.58 -6.21 -17.86
CA THR A 603 -67.15 -7.57 -17.56
C THR A 603 -68.39 -8.41 -17.29
N ASP A 604 -68.76 -9.28 -18.22
CA ASP A 604 -69.63 -10.42 -17.93
C ASP A 604 -68.75 -11.53 -17.33
N ASP A 605 -69.05 -11.85 -16.06
CA ASP A 605 -68.70 -13.02 -15.22
C ASP A 605 -67.29 -13.65 -15.26
#